data_AF-A0A2T6G564-F1
#
_entry.id   AF-A0A2T6G564-F1
#
_cell.length_a   1.000
_cell.length_b   1.000
_cell.length_c   1.000
_cell.angle_alpha   90.00
_cell.angle_beta   90.00
_cell.angle_gamma   90.00
#
_symmetry.space_group_name_H-M   'P 1'
#
loop_
_entity.id
_entity.type
_entity.pdbx_description
1 polymer ?
#
loop_
_entity_poly.entity_id
_entity_poly.type
_entity_poly.pdbx_seq_one_letter_code
_entity_poly.pdbx_strand_id
1 'polypeptide(L)'
;MIDFRKKALKALLAFAIALPLGHYLTGTGAAFAEGPSDPAPFLQPAGQANGMKVLFDNTHAQTAGAADWVIDGGFSDFANGIAKSGYYVKELRKSSPITYDDLKDYDVFVIPEANNPYKTTEQAAMLEYVQKGGSIFFISDHYNADRNKNRWDSSEVFNGYRRGAWSNPAKGMSAEEANSAAMQGVQSSDWLGQNFGVRFRYNALNNVTATTIVKPAQAFGITKGVQAVAMHAGSTLAIVDPKKAKGIVYLPSTKERWTNAVDMGVYAGGGLAEGPFVAVAKVGLGKAAFIGDSSPVEDATTKYKREDSGDSKKTYNGFKEVDDGVLLVNVVQWLSKKENYRTLDEVQGLELDPVTPLLTSGAENEIPEQTIEPKPEPWAAPSPGYKWWDPSTFSSGSYGK
;
A
#
# COMPACT_ATOMS: atom_id res chain seq x y z
N MET A 1 30.39 -31.24 86.36
CA MET A 1 29.11 -30.95 85.68
C MET A 1 29.42 -30.02 84.52
N ILE A 2 29.27 -30.51 83.30
CA ILE A 2 29.51 -29.84 82.02
C ILE A 2 28.13 -29.66 81.40
N ASP A 3 27.79 -28.48 80.88
CA ASP A 3 27.03 -28.44 79.63
C ASP A 3 27.11 -27.10 78.88
N PHE A 4 27.17 -27.21 77.56
CA PHE A 4 27.29 -26.16 76.55
C PHE A 4 26.45 -26.60 75.32
N ARG A 5 25.67 -25.64 74.77
CA ARG A 5 25.40 -25.40 73.32
C ARG A 5 24.31 -26.18 72.52
N LYS A 6 23.57 -25.34 71.76
CA LYS A 6 22.90 -25.54 70.43
C LYS A 6 21.59 -26.35 70.45
N LYS A 7 20.56 -26.15 69.59
CA LYS A 7 20.50 -25.85 68.14
C LYS A 7 19.19 -25.15 67.73
N ALA A 8 19.24 -24.51 66.55
CA ALA A 8 18.13 -23.99 65.76
C ALA A 8 17.40 -25.07 64.94
N LEU A 9 16.12 -24.85 64.61
CA LEU A 9 15.53 -25.22 63.32
C LEU A 9 14.26 -24.38 63.05
N LYS A 10 14.27 -23.59 61.97
CA LYS A 10 13.09 -22.91 61.43
C LYS A 10 12.47 -23.83 60.38
N ALA A 11 11.17 -24.14 60.53
CA ALA A 11 10.40 -24.84 59.51
C ALA A 11 9.88 -23.82 58.48
N LEU A 12 10.20 -24.04 57.21
CA LEU A 12 9.65 -23.34 56.04
C LEU A 12 8.50 -24.19 55.48
N LEU A 13 7.30 -23.62 55.42
CA LEU A 13 6.13 -24.24 54.80
C LEU A 13 6.19 -23.98 53.29
N ALA A 14 6.45 -25.03 52.50
CA ALA A 14 6.38 -25.00 51.04
C ALA A 14 4.95 -25.33 50.59
N PHE A 15 4.30 -24.39 49.90
CA PHE A 15 3.05 -24.63 49.18
C PHE A 15 3.40 -25.28 47.84
N ALA A 16 3.12 -26.57 47.69
CA ALA A 16 3.21 -27.28 46.41
C ALA A 16 1.94 -26.99 45.60
N ILE A 17 2.05 -26.16 44.57
CA ILE A 17 1.04 -26.06 43.52
C ILE A 17 1.37 -27.14 42.48
N ALA A 18 0.46 -28.09 42.31
CA ALA A 18 0.56 -29.14 41.32
C ALA A 18 0.51 -28.53 39.90
N LEU A 19 1.59 -28.72 39.13
CA LEU A 19 1.62 -28.51 37.69
C LEU A 19 0.91 -29.68 37.00
N PRO A 20 -0.06 -29.44 36.09
CA PRO A 20 -0.41 -30.47 35.13
C PRO A 20 0.68 -30.52 34.06
N LEU A 21 1.42 -31.62 33.98
CA LEU A 21 2.21 -31.98 32.80
C LEU A 21 1.24 -32.19 31.62
N GLY A 22 1.06 -31.16 30.80
CA GLY A 22 0.37 -31.23 29.52
C GLY A 22 1.29 -31.78 28.44
N HIS A 23 1.09 -33.06 28.12
CA HIS A 23 1.43 -33.77 26.89
C HIS A 23 2.19 -32.99 25.80
N TYR A 24 3.45 -33.36 25.58
CA TYR A 24 4.12 -33.18 24.29
C TYR A 24 3.43 -34.06 23.25
N LEU A 25 2.44 -33.50 22.55
CA LEU A 25 2.05 -33.99 21.23
C LEU A 25 3.03 -33.40 20.23
N THR A 26 3.98 -34.21 19.75
CA THR A 26 4.67 -33.97 18.48
C THR A 26 3.66 -34.13 17.35
N GLY A 27 2.82 -33.12 17.16
CA GLY A 27 2.08 -32.93 15.93
C GLY A 27 2.95 -32.15 14.97
N THR A 28 3.44 -32.79 13.90
CA THR A 28 3.83 -32.07 12.68
C THR A 28 2.56 -31.55 12.00
N GLY A 29 1.84 -30.65 12.67
CA GLY A 29 0.82 -29.84 12.03
C GLY A 29 1.54 -28.71 11.30
N ALA A 30 1.29 -28.54 10.02
CA ALA A 30 1.72 -27.34 9.32
C ALA A 30 1.25 -26.12 10.13
N ALA A 31 2.17 -25.25 10.55
CA ALA A 31 1.80 -24.01 11.20
C ALA A 31 1.15 -23.12 10.15
N PHE A 32 -0.18 -23.04 10.18
CA PHE A 32 -0.94 -22.09 9.36
C PHE A 32 -0.58 -20.68 9.80
N ALA A 33 -0.30 -19.78 8.86
CA ALA A 33 -0.19 -18.37 9.18
C ALA A 33 -1.59 -17.75 9.37
N GLU A 34 -1.61 -16.56 9.98
CA GLU A 34 -2.84 -15.77 10.13
C GLU A 34 -3.49 -15.49 8.77
N GLY A 35 -4.80 -15.29 8.77
CA GLY A 35 -5.59 -14.95 7.59
C GLY A 35 -6.74 -13.96 7.87
N PRO A 36 -7.65 -13.80 6.91
CA PRO A 36 -8.72 -12.81 6.98
C PRO A 36 -9.72 -12.99 8.13
N SER A 37 -9.78 -14.17 8.74
CA SER A 37 -10.66 -14.49 9.88
C SER A 37 -10.00 -14.30 11.24
N ASP A 38 -8.67 -14.12 11.27
CA ASP A 38 -7.93 -13.95 12.52
C ASP A 38 -8.00 -12.48 13.01
N PRO A 39 -7.84 -12.25 14.32
CA PRO A 39 -7.80 -10.90 14.86
C PRO A 39 -6.73 -10.04 14.16
N ALA A 40 -7.16 -8.91 13.62
CA ALA A 40 -6.25 -7.97 12.97
C ALA A 40 -5.28 -7.33 14.01
N PRO A 41 -3.99 -7.21 13.68
CA PRO A 41 -3.03 -6.50 14.52
C PRO A 41 -3.42 -5.04 14.64
N PHE A 42 -2.98 -4.44 15.74
CA PHE A 42 -3.16 -3.02 16.00
C PHE A 42 -2.00 -2.48 16.84
N LEU A 43 -1.76 -1.18 16.72
CA LEU A 43 -0.82 -0.44 17.54
C LEU A 43 -1.59 0.62 18.33
N GLN A 44 -1.34 0.67 19.63
CA GLN A 44 -1.77 1.79 20.46
C GLN A 44 -0.88 3.01 20.19
N PRO A 45 -1.37 4.24 20.41
CA PRO A 45 -0.54 5.42 20.40
C PRO A 45 0.69 5.24 21.29
N ALA A 46 1.88 5.37 20.70
CA ALA A 46 3.16 5.31 21.41
C ALA A 46 3.66 6.70 21.83
N GLY A 47 3.15 7.75 21.17
CA GLY A 47 3.32 9.16 21.58
C GLY A 47 2.11 9.69 22.35
N GLN A 48 2.02 11.02 22.48
CA GLN A 48 0.81 11.65 23.02
C GLN A 48 -0.38 11.32 22.12
N ALA A 49 -1.37 10.61 22.66
CA ALA A 49 -2.57 10.24 21.91
C ALA A 49 -3.27 11.48 21.35
N ASN A 50 -3.52 11.48 20.04
CA ASN A 50 -4.17 12.58 19.33
C ASN A 50 -5.66 12.32 19.04
N GLY A 51 -6.16 11.13 19.42
CA GLY A 51 -7.55 10.72 19.24
C GLY A 51 -7.92 10.24 17.84
N MET A 52 -6.98 10.26 16.89
CA MET A 52 -7.21 9.89 15.50
C MET A 52 -6.83 8.43 15.23
N LYS A 53 -7.44 7.85 14.18
CA LYS A 53 -7.30 6.44 13.82
C LYS A 53 -6.90 6.24 12.36
N VAL A 54 -6.00 5.30 12.14
CA VAL A 54 -5.53 4.89 10.80
C VAL A 54 -5.82 3.41 10.59
N LEU A 55 -6.44 3.09 9.45
CA LEU A 55 -6.72 1.73 9.00
C LEU A 55 -5.82 1.39 7.83
N PHE A 56 -5.15 0.24 7.86
CA PHE A 56 -4.34 -0.29 6.75
C PHE A 56 -5.09 -1.42 6.06
N ASP A 57 -5.18 -1.37 4.74
CA ASP A 57 -5.77 -2.45 3.96
C ASP A 57 -4.89 -3.71 3.99
N ASN A 58 -5.53 -4.86 4.18
CA ASN A 58 -4.95 -6.19 3.97
C ASN A 58 -6.00 -7.14 3.37
N THR A 59 -6.81 -6.62 2.43
CA THR A 59 -7.93 -7.34 1.80
C THR A 59 -7.72 -7.59 0.30
N HIS A 60 -6.74 -6.93 -0.34
CA HIS A 60 -6.45 -7.02 -1.77
C HIS A 60 -5.02 -7.53 -2.03
N ALA A 61 -4.66 -8.60 -1.30
CA ALA A 61 -3.41 -9.35 -1.46
C ALA A 61 -2.12 -8.54 -1.23
N GLN A 62 -2.11 -7.71 -0.17
CA GLN A 62 -0.92 -7.00 0.33
C GLN A 62 0.25 -7.92 0.74
N THR A 63 0.02 -9.22 0.78
CA THR A 63 1.00 -10.26 1.10
C THR A 63 1.36 -11.14 -0.12
N ALA A 64 0.92 -10.78 -1.33
CA ALA A 64 1.15 -11.53 -2.55
C ALA A 64 2.63 -11.62 -2.91
N GLY A 65 3.09 -12.80 -3.35
CA GLY A 65 4.45 -12.99 -3.85
C GLY A 65 5.51 -12.40 -2.92
N ALA A 66 6.25 -11.37 -3.39
CA ALA A 66 7.29 -10.71 -2.62
C ALA A 66 6.78 -9.63 -1.65
N ALA A 67 5.54 -9.15 -1.82
CA ALA A 67 4.94 -8.14 -0.97
C ALA A 67 4.66 -8.67 0.44
N ASP A 68 4.85 -7.84 1.45
CA ASP A 68 4.50 -8.15 2.83
C ASP A 68 4.07 -6.89 3.58
N TRP A 69 3.13 -6.16 3.00
CA TRP A 69 2.81 -4.77 3.36
C TRP A 69 1.83 -4.66 4.53
N VAL A 70 2.13 -5.42 5.59
CA VAL A 70 1.34 -5.50 6.82
C VAL A 70 2.01 -4.70 7.95
N ILE A 71 1.21 -4.19 8.89
CA ILE A 71 1.66 -3.25 9.94
C ILE A 71 2.56 -3.89 10.99
N ASP A 72 2.61 -5.22 11.04
CA ASP A 72 3.51 -6.02 11.87
C ASP A 72 4.44 -6.90 11.03
N GLY A 73 4.66 -6.50 9.78
CA GLY A 73 5.62 -7.06 8.85
C GLY A 73 6.29 -5.94 8.04
N GLY A 74 6.42 -6.09 6.72
CA GLY A 74 7.22 -5.21 5.88
C GLY A 74 6.83 -3.72 5.90
N PHE A 75 5.71 -3.31 6.50
CA PHE A 75 5.33 -1.90 6.70
C PHE A 75 5.35 -1.47 8.19
N SER A 76 6.01 -2.23 9.06
CA SER A 76 5.98 -2.04 10.51
C SER A 76 6.64 -0.73 10.96
N ASP A 77 7.74 -0.30 10.35
CA ASP A 77 8.41 0.96 10.68
C ASP A 77 7.50 2.15 10.35
N PHE A 78 6.76 2.09 9.23
CA PHE A 78 5.77 3.11 8.89
C PHE A 78 4.62 3.13 9.90
N ALA A 79 4.03 1.98 10.21
CA ALA A 79 2.98 1.87 11.22
C ALA A 79 3.44 2.36 12.60
N ASN A 80 4.67 2.04 13.00
CA ASN A 80 5.29 2.52 14.22
C ASN A 80 5.54 4.04 14.19
N GLY A 81 5.94 4.60 13.05
CA GLY A 81 6.08 6.05 12.86
C GLY A 81 4.76 6.79 13.05
N ILE A 82 3.67 6.23 12.55
CA ILE A 82 2.31 6.72 12.76
C ILE A 82 1.91 6.61 14.25
N ALA A 83 2.11 5.45 14.88
CA ALA A 83 1.79 5.24 16.30
C ALA A 83 2.59 6.19 17.23
N LYS A 84 3.87 6.42 16.94
CA LYS A 84 4.72 7.41 17.64
C LYS A 84 4.20 8.85 17.49
N SER A 85 3.49 9.14 16.39
CA SER A 85 2.82 10.42 16.16
C SER A 85 1.44 10.53 16.87
N GLY A 86 1.08 9.56 17.71
CA GLY A 86 -0.08 9.62 18.59
C GLY A 86 -1.36 8.97 18.06
N TYR A 87 -1.29 8.28 16.92
CA TYR A 87 -2.44 7.64 16.28
C TYR A 87 -2.66 6.21 16.80
N TYR A 88 -3.91 5.78 16.80
CA TYR A 88 -4.24 4.36 16.80
C TYR A 88 -4.10 3.81 15.38
N VAL A 89 -3.44 2.66 15.22
CA VAL A 89 -3.24 2.01 13.91
C VAL A 89 -3.83 0.60 13.95
N LYS A 90 -4.53 0.20 12.89
CA LYS A 90 -5.11 -1.15 12.78
C LYS A 90 -5.07 -1.64 11.34
N GLU A 91 -5.00 -2.95 11.14
CA GLU A 91 -5.31 -3.57 9.86
C GLU A 91 -6.81 -3.82 9.65
N LEU A 92 -7.24 -3.75 8.39
CA LEU A 92 -8.48 -4.31 7.89
C LEU A 92 -8.21 -5.72 7.36
N ARG A 93 -8.81 -6.73 8.00
CA ARG A 93 -8.77 -8.12 7.54
C ARG A 93 -10.20 -8.61 7.34
N LYS A 94 -10.50 -9.05 6.12
CA LYS A 94 -11.79 -9.66 5.75
C LYS A 94 -11.70 -10.25 4.35
N SER A 95 -12.61 -11.18 4.03
CA SER A 95 -12.77 -11.74 2.67
C SER A 95 -13.98 -11.17 1.92
N SER A 96 -14.83 -10.39 2.59
CA SER A 96 -15.94 -9.70 1.94
C SER A 96 -15.47 -8.35 1.38
N PRO A 97 -16.16 -7.80 0.36
CA PRO A 97 -15.82 -6.49 -0.19
C PRO A 97 -15.77 -5.39 0.87
N ILE A 98 -14.88 -4.42 0.68
CA ILE A 98 -14.82 -3.20 1.49
C ILE A 98 -16.14 -2.41 1.34
N THR A 99 -16.65 -1.93 2.46
CA THR A 99 -17.86 -1.10 2.56
C THR A 99 -17.55 0.22 3.27
N TYR A 100 -18.44 1.20 3.12
CA TYR A 100 -18.32 2.47 3.85
C TYR A 100 -18.26 2.26 5.37
N ASP A 101 -18.98 1.28 5.90
CA ASP A 101 -19.04 0.98 7.33
C ASP A 101 -17.72 0.43 7.89
N ASP A 102 -16.89 -0.20 7.04
CA ASP A 102 -15.54 -0.61 7.45
C ASP A 102 -14.62 0.61 7.67
N LEU A 103 -14.87 1.71 6.96
CA LEU A 103 -13.97 2.86 6.85
C LEU A 103 -14.37 4.05 7.72
N LYS A 104 -15.68 4.29 7.91
CA LYS A 104 -16.23 5.55 8.46
C LYS A 104 -15.74 5.96 9.85
N ASP A 105 -15.27 5.01 10.65
CA ASP A 105 -14.79 5.24 12.01
C ASP A 105 -13.28 5.54 12.08
N TYR A 106 -12.61 5.62 10.92
CA TYR A 106 -11.19 5.94 10.79
C TYR A 106 -10.99 7.28 10.08
N ASP A 107 -9.89 7.96 10.38
CA ASP A 107 -9.55 9.26 9.79
C ASP A 107 -8.77 9.10 8.49
N VAL A 108 -7.94 8.06 8.41
CA VAL A 108 -7.10 7.74 7.26
C VAL A 108 -7.20 6.24 6.97
N PHE A 109 -7.42 5.91 5.70
CA PHE A 109 -7.31 4.56 5.17
C PHE A 109 -6.06 4.48 4.28
N VAL A 110 -5.11 3.63 4.63
CA VAL A 110 -3.87 3.41 3.87
C VAL A 110 -4.05 2.15 3.05
N ILE A 111 -3.75 2.22 1.76
CA ILE A 111 -3.84 1.11 0.82
C ILE A 111 -2.43 0.80 0.30
N PRO A 112 -1.73 -0.17 0.91
CA PRO A 112 -0.46 -0.65 0.41
C PRO A 112 -0.65 -1.46 -0.86
N GLU A 113 0.01 -1.08 -1.95
CA GLU A 113 0.22 -1.81 -3.21
C GLU A 113 -0.80 -2.95 -3.43
N ALA A 114 -2.05 -2.59 -3.71
CA ALA A 114 -3.11 -3.58 -3.88
C ALA A 114 -2.79 -4.44 -5.09
N ASN A 115 -2.78 -5.76 -4.90
CA ASN A 115 -2.42 -6.74 -5.92
C ASN A 115 -3.65 -7.42 -6.53
N ASN A 116 -4.85 -7.18 -6.01
CA ASN A 116 -6.10 -7.66 -6.61
C ASN A 116 -6.99 -6.47 -7.00
N PRO A 117 -7.75 -6.56 -8.11
CA PRO A 117 -8.62 -5.48 -8.55
C PRO A 117 -9.76 -5.23 -7.57
N TYR A 118 -10.10 -3.95 -7.40
CA TYR A 118 -11.30 -3.55 -6.67
C TYR A 118 -12.56 -3.79 -7.50
N LYS A 119 -13.62 -4.19 -6.82
CA LYS A 119 -14.97 -4.22 -7.39
C LYS A 119 -15.51 -2.80 -7.49
N THR A 120 -16.46 -2.57 -8.40
CA THR A 120 -17.14 -1.27 -8.52
C THR A 120 -17.84 -0.85 -7.22
N THR A 121 -18.31 -1.81 -6.41
CA THR A 121 -18.90 -1.54 -5.09
C THR A 121 -17.89 -1.03 -4.07
N GLU A 122 -16.65 -1.50 -4.12
CA GLU A 122 -15.57 -1.08 -3.22
C GLU A 122 -15.05 0.29 -3.61
N GLN A 123 -14.88 0.53 -4.91
CA GLN A 123 -14.62 1.84 -5.49
C GLN A 123 -15.68 2.86 -5.07
N ALA A 124 -16.97 2.51 -5.10
CA ALA A 124 -18.05 3.37 -4.63
C ALA A 124 -17.95 3.65 -3.11
N ALA A 125 -17.66 2.63 -2.29
CA ALA A 125 -17.50 2.77 -0.84
C ALA A 125 -16.32 3.68 -0.46
N MET A 126 -15.17 3.51 -1.13
CA MET A 126 -13.99 4.37 -0.94
C MET A 126 -14.27 5.81 -1.34
N LEU A 127 -14.96 6.03 -2.47
CA LEU A 127 -15.35 7.37 -2.90
C LEU A 127 -16.32 8.02 -1.91
N GLU A 128 -17.33 7.29 -1.44
CA GLU A 128 -18.28 7.77 -0.43
C GLU A 128 -17.56 8.16 0.87
N TYR A 129 -16.63 7.31 1.33
CA TYR A 129 -15.82 7.57 2.52
C TYR A 129 -15.05 8.90 2.39
N VAL A 130 -14.36 9.12 1.26
CA VAL A 130 -13.63 10.37 1.04
C VAL A 130 -14.58 11.56 0.91
N GLN A 131 -15.66 11.45 0.15
CA GLN A 131 -16.63 12.55 -0.01
C GLN A 131 -17.23 13.01 1.34
N LYS A 132 -17.40 12.09 2.29
CA LYS A 132 -17.88 12.34 3.65
C LYS A 132 -16.81 12.83 4.64
N GLY A 133 -15.58 13.06 4.19
CA GLY A 133 -14.52 13.64 5.00
C GLY A 133 -13.44 12.66 5.45
N GLY A 134 -13.52 11.40 5.03
CA GLY A 134 -12.42 10.44 5.18
C GLY A 134 -11.24 10.76 4.27
N SER A 135 -10.10 10.15 4.54
CA SER A 135 -8.89 10.33 3.73
C SER A 135 -8.26 9.01 3.33
N ILE A 136 -7.71 8.92 2.11
CA ILE A 136 -7.03 7.71 1.62
C ILE A 136 -5.57 8.00 1.27
N PHE A 137 -4.65 7.11 1.64
CA PHE A 137 -3.28 7.12 1.14
C PHE A 137 -3.06 5.90 0.22
N PHE A 138 -2.87 6.15 -1.07
CA PHE A 138 -2.56 5.12 -2.05
C PHE A 138 -1.04 4.99 -2.21
N ILE A 139 -0.52 3.78 -1.99
CA ILE A 139 0.90 3.46 -2.16
C ILE A 139 0.95 2.45 -3.30
N SER A 140 1.42 2.87 -4.47
CA SER A 140 1.53 2.02 -5.66
C SER A 140 2.96 1.51 -5.80
N ASP A 141 3.17 0.68 -6.82
CA ASP A 141 4.47 0.42 -7.41
C ASP A 141 4.37 0.62 -8.93
N HIS A 142 5.47 0.36 -9.64
CA HIS A 142 5.59 0.47 -11.08
C HIS A 142 4.72 -0.52 -11.86
N TYR A 143 4.57 -0.27 -13.16
CA TYR A 143 3.97 -1.26 -14.06
C TYR A 143 4.88 -2.48 -14.20
N ASN A 144 4.29 -3.67 -14.33
CA ASN A 144 4.99 -4.96 -14.29
C ASN A 144 5.58 -5.33 -12.91
N ALA A 145 4.95 -4.84 -11.83
CA ALA A 145 5.21 -5.19 -10.43
C ALA A 145 4.24 -6.27 -9.88
N ASP A 146 3.33 -6.80 -10.70
CA ASP A 146 2.37 -7.86 -10.37
C ASP A 146 3.01 -8.99 -9.54
N ARG A 147 2.63 -9.07 -8.25
CA ARG A 147 3.29 -9.97 -7.28
C ARG A 147 2.69 -11.37 -7.29
N ASN A 148 1.43 -11.53 -7.69
CA ASN A 148 0.70 -12.80 -7.70
C ASN A 148 0.44 -13.35 -9.11
N LYS A 149 1.00 -12.71 -10.15
CA LYS A 149 0.91 -13.12 -11.54
C LYS A 149 -0.56 -13.16 -12.02
N ASN A 150 -1.38 -12.23 -11.54
CA ASN A 150 -2.80 -12.12 -11.91
C ASN A 150 -3.07 -11.14 -13.06
N ARG A 151 -2.03 -10.45 -13.55
CA ARG A 151 -2.02 -9.41 -14.58
C ARG A 151 -2.51 -8.05 -14.11
N TRP A 152 -2.62 -7.81 -12.81
CA TRP A 152 -2.96 -6.51 -12.25
C TRP A 152 -1.77 -5.95 -11.49
N ASP A 153 -1.28 -4.82 -11.95
CA ASP A 153 -0.37 -3.98 -11.18
C ASP A 153 -1.16 -3.04 -10.25
N SER A 154 -0.58 -2.65 -9.13
CA SER A 154 -1.25 -1.73 -8.18
C SER A 154 -1.64 -0.39 -8.82
N SER A 155 -0.84 0.10 -9.76
CA SER A 155 -1.16 1.29 -10.56
C SER A 155 -2.48 1.12 -11.34
N GLU A 156 -2.71 -0.06 -11.93
CA GLU A 156 -3.93 -0.42 -12.66
C GLU A 156 -5.11 -0.63 -11.73
N VAL A 157 -4.89 -1.30 -10.59
CA VAL A 157 -5.89 -1.52 -9.56
C VAL A 157 -6.43 -0.18 -9.05
N PHE A 158 -5.55 0.79 -8.79
CA PHE A 158 -5.94 2.11 -8.31
C PHE A 158 -6.55 2.97 -9.41
N ASN A 159 -5.99 2.95 -10.61
CA ASN A 159 -6.57 3.66 -11.76
C ASN A 159 -7.98 3.17 -12.09
N GLY A 160 -8.28 1.89 -11.83
CA GLY A 160 -9.58 1.26 -12.03
C GLY A 160 -9.69 0.51 -13.36
N TYR A 161 -8.59 0.29 -14.07
CA TYR A 161 -8.55 -0.39 -15.35
C TYR A 161 -7.16 -0.98 -15.63
N ARG A 162 -7.15 -2.07 -16.40
CA ARG A 162 -5.92 -2.74 -16.85
C ARG A 162 -5.49 -2.24 -18.22
N ARG A 163 -4.20 -1.93 -18.36
CA ARG A 163 -3.53 -1.50 -19.59
C ARG A 163 -3.77 -2.55 -20.69
N GLY A 164 -4.25 -2.14 -21.85
CA GLY A 164 -4.53 -3.04 -22.97
C GLY A 164 -5.74 -3.97 -22.80
N ALA A 165 -6.57 -3.75 -21.77
CA ALA A 165 -7.72 -4.58 -21.46
C ALA A 165 -8.96 -3.79 -21.01
N TRP A 166 -9.08 -2.55 -21.48
CA TRP A 166 -10.22 -1.69 -21.15
C TRP A 166 -11.58 -2.36 -21.34
N SER A 167 -11.82 -2.97 -22.50
CA SER A 167 -13.12 -3.58 -22.82
C SER A 167 -13.41 -4.88 -22.08
N ASN A 168 -12.39 -5.56 -21.55
CA ASN A 168 -12.53 -6.81 -20.82
C ASN A 168 -11.41 -6.92 -19.75
N PRO A 169 -11.70 -6.58 -18.48
CA PRO A 169 -10.71 -6.69 -17.40
C PRO A 169 -10.20 -8.11 -17.15
N ALA A 170 -10.89 -9.14 -17.66
CA ALA A 170 -10.47 -10.54 -17.58
C ALA A 170 -9.72 -11.03 -18.84
N LYS A 171 -9.30 -10.12 -19.74
CA LYS A 171 -8.54 -10.48 -20.94
C LYS A 171 -7.28 -11.29 -20.57
N GLY A 172 -7.10 -12.44 -21.21
CA GLY A 172 -5.97 -13.34 -20.97
C GLY A 172 -6.13 -14.31 -19.80
N MET A 173 -7.24 -14.24 -19.04
CA MET A 173 -7.56 -15.16 -17.96
C MET A 173 -8.20 -16.46 -18.49
N SER A 174 -8.05 -17.55 -17.74
CA SER A 174 -8.83 -18.77 -17.98
C SER A 174 -10.31 -18.56 -17.64
N ALA A 175 -11.19 -19.44 -18.11
CA ALA A 175 -12.61 -19.36 -17.76
C ALA A 175 -12.86 -19.52 -16.26
N GLU A 176 -12.07 -20.34 -15.55
CA GLU A 176 -12.19 -20.50 -14.10
C GLU A 176 -11.76 -19.22 -13.36
N GLU A 177 -10.61 -18.67 -13.74
CA GLU A 177 -10.05 -17.43 -13.18
C GLU A 177 -10.97 -16.23 -13.39
N ALA A 178 -11.49 -16.04 -14.62
CA ALA A 178 -12.39 -14.95 -14.97
C ALA A 178 -13.73 -15.02 -14.21
N ASN A 179 -14.18 -16.22 -13.82
CA ASN A 179 -15.42 -16.43 -13.06
C ASN A 179 -15.19 -16.49 -11.53
N SER A 180 -13.95 -16.33 -11.07
CA SER A 180 -13.60 -16.36 -9.65
C SER A 180 -14.30 -15.25 -8.85
N ALA A 181 -14.44 -15.45 -7.54
CA ALA A 181 -15.01 -14.43 -6.65
C ALA A 181 -14.22 -13.11 -6.68
N ALA A 182 -12.91 -13.17 -6.92
CA ALA A 182 -12.05 -11.98 -7.04
C ALA A 182 -12.42 -11.12 -8.25
N MET A 183 -12.77 -11.73 -9.39
CA MET A 183 -13.10 -10.99 -10.62
C MET A 183 -14.58 -10.58 -10.75
N GLN A 184 -15.47 -11.14 -9.93
CA GLN A 184 -16.89 -10.76 -9.95
C GLN A 184 -17.08 -9.28 -9.60
N GLY A 185 -17.74 -8.52 -10.48
CA GLY A 185 -18.04 -7.11 -10.25
C GLY A 185 -16.87 -6.15 -10.54
N VAL A 186 -15.77 -6.66 -11.11
CA VAL A 186 -14.68 -5.82 -11.64
C VAL A 186 -15.09 -5.28 -13.01
N GLN A 187 -14.97 -3.97 -13.19
CA GLN A 187 -15.24 -3.29 -14.45
C GLN A 187 -14.20 -2.18 -14.66
N SER A 188 -13.73 -2.04 -15.90
CA SER A 188 -12.82 -0.95 -16.24
C SER A 188 -13.52 0.40 -16.13
N SER A 189 -12.88 1.33 -15.43
CA SER A 189 -13.24 2.74 -15.42
C SER A 189 -11.98 3.56 -15.15
N ASP A 190 -11.94 4.80 -15.59
CA ASP A 190 -10.88 5.74 -15.21
C ASP A 190 -11.16 6.31 -13.80
N TRP A 191 -11.32 5.41 -12.83
CA TRP A 191 -11.86 5.74 -11.51
C TRP A 191 -11.03 6.79 -10.79
N LEU A 192 -9.70 6.63 -10.78
CA LEU A 192 -8.82 7.59 -10.11
C LEU A 192 -8.78 8.95 -10.83
N GLY A 193 -8.67 8.92 -12.16
CA GLY A 193 -8.65 10.14 -12.97
C GLY A 193 -9.94 10.95 -12.83
N GLN A 194 -11.10 10.29 -12.94
CA GLN A 194 -12.41 10.92 -12.85
C GLN A 194 -12.69 11.50 -11.45
N ASN A 195 -12.32 10.77 -10.39
CA ASN A 195 -12.71 11.14 -9.04
C ASN A 195 -11.68 12.01 -8.35
N PHE A 196 -10.39 11.69 -8.46
CA PHE A 196 -9.30 12.34 -7.73
C PHE A 196 -8.47 13.29 -8.59
N GLY A 197 -8.61 13.27 -9.92
CA GLY A 197 -7.85 14.17 -10.81
C GLY A 197 -6.40 13.75 -11.00
N VAL A 198 -6.06 12.49 -10.68
CA VAL A 198 -4.71 11.93 -10.81
C VAL A 198 -4.79 10.51 -11.37
N ARG A 199 -3.75 10.07 -12.07
CA ARG A 199 -3.52 8.67 -12.47
C ARG A 199 -2.12 8.23 -12.08
N PHE A 200 -1.94 6.98 -11.69
CA PHE A 200 -0.61 6.38 -11.73
C PHE A 200 -0.22 6.13 -13.19
N ARG A 201 1.00 6.48 -13.57
CA ARG A 201 1.52 6.21 -14.92
C ARG A 201 2.07 4.79 -14.98
N TYR A 202 2.24 4.26 -16.18
CA TYR A 202 2.80 2.92 -16.40
C TYR A 202 4.32 2.89 -16.54
N ASN A 203 4.98 4.00 -16.26
CA ASN A 203 6.43 4.07 -16.33
C ASN A 203 7.05 3.29 -15.17
N ALA A 204 8.33 2.95 -15.34
CA ALA A 204 9.12 2.19 -14.38
C ALA A 204 10.53 2.75 -14.41
N LEU A 205 10.77 3.72 -13.53
CA LEU A 205 12.05 4.36 -13.35
C LEU A 205 12.89 3.55 -12.37
N ASN A 206 14.20 3.51 -12.55
CA ASN A 206 15.10 2.73 -11.71
C ASN A 206 15.33 3.42 -10.34
N ASN A 207 16.51 3.20 -9.74
CA ASN A 207 16.95 3.93 -8.57
C ASN A 207 17.13 5.43 -8.89
N VAL A 208 16.27 6.27 -8.33
CA VAL A 208 16.33 7.73 -8.46
C VAL A 208 16.08 8.36 -7.10
N THR A 209 16.83 9.39 -6.74
CA THR A 209 16.50 10.20 -5.56
C THR A 209 15.75 11.44 -5.99
N ALA A 210 14.47 11.52 -5.61
CA ALA A 210 13.63 12.68 -5.84
C ALA A 210 14.13 13.86 -5.00
N THR A 211 14.62 14.92 -5.65
CA THR A 211 15.20 16.10 -4.98
C THR A 211 14.46 17.39 -5.33
N THR A 212 13.46 17.32 -6.21
CA THR A 212 12.60 18.46 -6.52
C THR A 212 11.41 18.44 -5.57
N ILE A 213 11.61 19.02 -4.38
CA ILE A 213 10.61 19.05 -3.30
C ILE A 213 9.83 20.37 -3.34
N VAL A 214 8.50 20.29 -3.43
CA VAL A 214 7.64 21.48 -3.38
C VAL A 214 7.74 22.12 -2.00
N LYS A 215 7.86 23.46 -1.95
CA LYS A 215 8.00 24.19 -0.69
C LYS A 215 6.83 23.88 0.26
N PRO A 216 7.04 23.76 1.59
CA PRO A 216 5.98 23.39 2.53
C PRO A 216 4.72 24.26 2.44
N ALA A 217 4.85 25.56 2.19
CA ALA A 217 3.71 26.47 2.01
C ALA A 217 2.84 26.16 0.78
N GLN A 218 3.39 25.50 -0.23
CA GLN A 218 2.73 25.06 -1.47
C GLN A 218 2.41 23.55 -1.46
N ALA A 219 2.71 22.87 -0.35
CA ALA A 219 2.50 21.43 -0.17
C ALA A 219 1.81 21.14 1.17
N PHE A 220 0.95 22.06 1.65
CA PHE A 220 0.15 21.87 2.86
C PHE A 220 0.95 21.53 4.14
N GLY A 221 2.23 21.92 4.17
CA GLY A 221 3.17 21.58 5.23
C GLY A 221 3.75 20.16 5.17
N ILE A 222 3.32 19.32 4.22
CA ILE A 222 3.70 17.91 4.10
C ILE A 222 5.20 17.75 3.88
N THR A 223 5.81 18.61 3.06
CA THR A 223 7.24 18.54 2.73
C THR A 223 8.15 19.21 3.77
N LYS A 224 7.62 19.56 4.95
CA LYS A 224 8.43 20.17 6.00
C LYS A 224 9.49 19.18 6.50
N GLY A 225 10.76 19.55 6.37
CA GLY A 225 11.88 18.71 6.78
C GLY A 225 12.27 17.63 5.76
N VAL A 226 11.67 17.66 4.56
CA VAL A 226 11.98 16.73 3.47
C VAL A 226 12.89 17.44 2.47
N GLN A 227 14.05 16.87 2.19
CA GLN A 227 15.00 17.32 1.17
C GLN A 227 15.09 16.32 0.02
N ALA A 228 14.91 15.04 0.30
CA ALA A 228 14.95 13.98 -0.69
C ALA A 228 13.99 12.83 -0.36
N VAL A 229 13.54 12.12 -1.39
CA VAL A 229 12.75 10.89 -1.27
C VAL A 229 13.37 9.83 -2.18
N ALA A 230 13.59 8.62 -1.68
CA ALA A 230 14.13 7.54 -2.50
C ALA A 230 13.06 6.97 -3.44
N MET A 231 13.51 6.39 -4.55
CA MET A 231 12.71 5.59 -5.46
C MET A 231 13.57 4.41 -5.87
N HIS A 232 12.99 3.22 -5.87
CA HIS A 232 13.56 1.96 -6.29
C HIS A 232 12.57 1.23 -7.20
N ALA A 233 12.79 1.38 -8.51
CA ALA A 233 11.95 0.78 -9.54
C ALA A 233 10.56 1.42 -9.73
N GLY A 234 10.14 2.46 -9.00
CA GLY A 234 8.77 2.98 -9.03
C GLY A 234 8.24 3.70 -10.29
N SER A 235 6.99 4.17 -10.19
CA SER A 235 6.28 4.97 -11.19
C SER A 235 6.14 6.44 -10.78
N THR A 236 5.77 7.30 -11.73
CA THR A 236 5.24 8.64 -11.44
C THR A 236 3.73 8.68 -11.62
N LEU A 237 3.14 9.83 -11.31
CA LEU A 237 1.72 10.12 -11.46
C LEU A 237 1.51 11.17 -12.55
N ALA A 238 0.31 11.19 -13.13
CA ALA A 238 -0.16 12.25 -14.00
C ALA A 238 -1.26 13.06 -13.30
N ILE A 239 -1.07 14.38 -13.21
CA ILE A 239 -2.14 15.30 -12.82
C ILE A 239 -3.05 15.50 -14.03
N VAL A 240 -4.30 15.06 -13.94
CA VAL A 240 -5.30 15.18 -15.02
C VAL A 240 -6.36 16.25 -14.74
N ASP A 241 -6.56 16.61 -13.47
CA ASP A 241 -7.38 17.76 -13.05
C ASP A 241 -6.67 18.54 -11.93
N PRO A 242 -5.98 19.65 -12.26
CA PRO A 242 -5.27 20.48 -11.29
C PRO A 242 -6.13 21.15 -10.22
N LYS A 243 -7.45 21.23 -10.44
CA LYS A 243 -8.36 21.74 -9.39
C LYS A 243 -8.58 20.70 -8.31
N LYS A 244 -8.36 19.43 -8.60
CA LYS A 244 -8.47 18.33 -7.63
C LYS A 244 -7.11 17.90 -7.11
N ALA A 245 -6.09 17.78 -7.96
CA ALA A 245 -4.82 17.18 -7.61
C ALA A 245 -3.62 18.09 -7.86
N LYS A 246 -2.57 17.88 -7.06
CA LYS A 246 -1.29 18.59 -7.15
C LYS A 246 -0.14 17.66 -6.75
N GLY A 247 0.97 17.73 -7.47
CA GLY A 247 2.23 17.12 -7.12
C GLY A 247 2.98 17.87 -6.03
N ILE A 248 3.63 17.12 -5.13
CA ILE A 248 4.40 17.68 -4.00
C ILE A 248 5.86 17.21 -3.97
N VAL A 249 6.18 16.12 -4.66
CA VAL A 249 7.55 15.62 -4.84
C VAL A 249 7.72 15.24 -6.30
N TYR A 250 8.82 15.68 -6.90
CA TYR A 250 9.16 15.43 -8.30
C TYR A 250 10.56 14.85 -8.40
N LEU A 251 10.76 14.02 -9.42
CA LEU A 251 12.08 13.51 -9.76
C LEU A 251 12.93 14.63 -10.39
N PRO A 252 14.26 14.64 -10.17
CA PRO A 252 15.15 15.47 -10.99
C PRO A 252 15.10 15.01 -12.45
N SER A 253 15.78 15.72 -13.36
CA SER A 253 15.95 15.18 -14.71
C SER A 253 16.71 13.86 -14.65
N THR A 254 16.21 12.86 -15.37
CA THR A 254 16.73 11.50 -15.31
C THR A 254 16.49 10.74 -16.61
N LYS A 255 17.31 9.74 -16.85
CA LYS A 255 17.12 8.70 -17.88
C LYS A 255 17.22 7.30 -17.28
N GLU A 256 17.17 7.22 -15.95
CA GLU A 256 17.31 5.99 -15.18
C GLU A 256 16.06 5.13 -15.36
N ARG A 257 16.05 4.38 -16.46
CA ARG A 257 15.01 3.41 -16.79
C ARG A 257 15.28 2.11 -16.03
N TRP A 258 14.27 1.55 -15.38
CA TRP A 258 14.40 0.22 -14.78
C TRP A 258 14.69 -0.82 -15.87
N THR A 259 15.61 -1.75 -15.61
CA THR A 259 16.08 -2.69 -16.63
C THR A 259 14.95 -3.57 -17.18
N ASN A 260 13.99 -3.92 -16.33
CA ASN A 260 12.84 -4.74 -16.69
C ASN A 260 11.59 -3.94 -17.07
N ALA A 261 11.68 -2.61 -17.20
CA ALA A 261 10.58 -1.83 -17.76
C ALA A 261 10.19 -2.42 -19.12
N VAL A 262 8.89 -2.46 -19.42
CA VAL A 262 8.37 -3.12 -20.63
C VAL A 262 8.15 -2.16 -21.80
N ASP A 263 8.37 -0.87 -21.57
CA ASP A 263 8.35 0.23 -22.54
C ASP A 263 9.57 1.17 -22.32
N MET A 264 9.48 2.44 -22.72
CA MET A 264 10.59 3.38 -22.53
C MET A 264 10.95 3.67 -21.06
N GLY A 265 10.05 3.39 -20.10
CA GLY A 265 10.23 3.50 -18.64
C GLY A 265 10.48 4.89 -18.04
N VAL A 266 10.98 5.86 -18.80
CA VAL A 266 11.03 7.29 -18.44
C VAL A 266 10.39 8.07 -19.59
N TYR A 267 9.26 8.74 -19.36
CA TYR A 267 8.39 9.21 -20.45
C TYR A 267 8.73 10.61 -20.96
N ALA A 268 9.21 11.49 -20.08
CA ALA A 268 9.51 12.89 -20.36
C ALA A 268 10.86 13.38 -19.80
N GLY A 269 11.66 12.47 -19.22
CA GLY A 269 13.02 12.75 -18.77
C GLY A 269 13.12 13.34 -17.36
N GLY A 270 12.11 13.10 -16.52
CA GLY A 270 12.02 13.62 -15.15
C GLY A 270 11.37 15.01 -15.03
N GLY A 271 11.39 15.57 -13.82
CA GLY A 271 10.82 16.88 -13.52
C GLY A 271 9.30 16.96 -13.69
N LEU A 272 8.80 18.18 -13.89
CA LEU A 272 7.36 18.47 -13.96
C LEU A 272 6.66 17.77 -15.14
N ALA A 273 7.36 17.59 -16.27
CA ALA A 273 6.81 16.94 -17.46
C ALA A 273 6.66 15.42 -17.29
N GLU A 274 7.50 14.78 -16.47
CA GLU A 274 7.33 13.37 -16.06
C GLU A 274 6.14 13.19 -15.11
N GLY A 275 5.66 14.28 -14.52
CA GLY A 275 4.66 14.26 -13.47
C GLY A 275 5.25 13.93 -12.10
N PRO A 276 4.47 14.12 -11.03
CA PRO A 276 4.97 13.97 -9.67
C PRO A 276 5.26 12.52 -9.33
N PHE A 277 6.23 12.32 -8.43
CA PHE A 277 6.42 11.05 -7.73
C PHE A 277 5.45 10.91 -6.54
N VAL A 278 5.14 12.02 -5.87
CA VAL A 278 4.15 12.07 -4.79
C VAL A 278 3.15 13.19 -5.07
N ALA A 279 1.87 12.89 -4.98
CA ALA A 279 0.78 13.83 -5.22
C ALA A 279 -0.25 13.80 -4.10
N VAL A 280 -1.09 14.83 -4.07
CA VAL A 280 -2.26 14.95 -3.18
C VAL A 280 -3.48 15.36 -3.97
N ALA A 281 -4.67 15.00 -3.48
CA ALA A 281 -5.93 15.37 -4.09
C ALA A 281 -7.00 15.77 -3.07
N LYS A 282 -7.97 16.57 -3.51
CA LYS A 282 -9.18 16.92 -2.76
C LYS A 282 -10.43 16.36 -3.44
N VAL A 283 -11.29 15.71 -2.66
CA VAL A 283 -12.57 15.16 -3.14
C VAL A 283 -13.64 15.37 -2.08
N GLY A 284 -14.56 16.30 -2.34
CA GLY A 284 -15.59 16.66 -1.37
C GLY A 284 -14.97 17.20 -0.08
N LEU A 285 -15.39 16.66 1.08
CA LEU A 285 -14.84 17.06 2.38
C LEU A 285 -13.52 16.35 2.71
N GLY A 286 -13.23 15.22 2.10
CA GLY A 286 -12.01 14.43 2.30
C GLY A 286 -10.93 14.74 1.28
N LYS A 287 -9.89 13.91 1.31
CA LYS A 287 -8.67 14.08 0.50
C LYS A 287 -7.91 12.78 0.33
N ALA A 288 -6.92 12.78 -0.56
CA ALA A 288 -6.05 11.64 -0.76
C ALA A 288 -4.59 12.05 -0.98
N ALA A 289 -3.70 11.10 -0.76
CA ALA A 289 -2.29 11.19 -1.14
C ALA A 289 -1.89 9.95 -1.95
N PHE A 290 -0.82 10.08 -2.73
CA PHE A 290 -0.37 9.08 -3.68
C PHE A 290 1.16 9.05 -3.72
N ILE A 291 1.75 7.86 -3.69
CA ILE A 291 3.18 7.63 -3.98
C ILE A 291 3.32 6.49 -4.97
N GLY A 292 4.13 6.68 -6.00
CA GLY A 292 4.28 5.72 -7.11
C GLY A 292 5.22 4.54 -6.85
N ASP A 293 5.67 4.36 -5.61
CA ASP A 293 6.63 3.33 -5.20
C ASP A 293 6.36 2.90 -3.75
N SER A 294 6.34 1.60 -3.50
CA SER A 294 6.17 1.01 -2.18
C SER A 294 7.50 0.85 -1.45
N SER A 295 8.62 0.88 -2.18
CA SER A 295 9.98 0.72 -1.65
C SER A 295 10.32 1.76 -0.56
N PRO A 296 9.98 3.07 -0.69
CA PRO A 296 10.23 4.05 0.37
C PRO A 296 9.44 3.80 1.66
N VAL A 297 8.42 2.93 1.61
CA VAL A 297 7.54 2.64 2.75
C VAL A 297 7.97 1.37 3.48
N GLU A 298 8.56 0.41 2.77
CA GLU A 298 8.90 -0.88 3.35
C GLU A 298 10.04 -0.83 4.37
N ASP A 299 10.11 -1.89 5.17
CA ASP A 299 11.20 -2.25 6.04
C ASP A 299 11.58 -3.73 5.86
N ALA A 300 12.73 -4.13 6.42
CA ALA A 300 13.26 -5.48 6.31
C ALA A 300 12.61 -6.51 7.27
N THR A 301 11.33 -6.38 7.63
CA THR A 301 10.64 -7.28 8.58
C THR A 301 9.53 -8.12 7.94
N THR A 302 9.89 -9.07 7.06
CA THR A 302 8.91 -10.01 6.48
C THR A 302 8.30 -10.94 7.55
N LYS A 303 6.99 -11.16 7.46
CA LYS A 303 6.17 -12.02 8.33
C LYS A 303 5.67 -13.27 7.62
N TYR A 304 5.22 -13.16 6.37
CA TYR A 304 4.63 -14.28 5.62
C TYR A 304 5.56 -14.82 4.54
N LYS A 305 5.32 -16.06 4.12
CA LYS A 305 5.98 -16.69 2.97
C LYS A 305 5.24 -16.40 1.66
N ARG A 306 5.94 -16.63 0.55
CA ARG A 306 5.34 -16.54 -0.79
C ARG A 306 4.21 -17.56 -0.95
N GLU A 307 3.05 -17.13 -1.43
CA GLU A 307 1.92 -18.02 -1.72
C GLU A 307 2.21 -19.03 -2.84
N ASP A 308 2.99 -18.64 -3.85
CA ASP A 308 3.27 -19.45 -5.04
C ASP A 308 4.38 -20.49 -4.88
N SER A 309 5.26 -20.34 -3.87
CA SER A 309 6.40 -21.26 -3.66
C SER A 309 6.67 -21.68 -2.22
N GLY A 310 6.16 -20.94 -1.22
CA GLY A 310 6.48 -21.16 0.19
C GLY A 310 7.87 -20.68 0.60
N ASP A 311 8.58 -19.97 -0.28
CA ASP A 311 9.87 -19.37 0.02
C ASP A 311 9.73 -18.17 0.96
N SER A 312 10.79 -17.89 1.70
CA SER A 312 10.90 -16.65 2.46
C SER A 312 10.94 -15.44 1.55
N LYS A 313 10.30 -14.35 1.98
CA LYS A 313 10.35 -13.07 1.31
C LYS A 313 11.61 -12.29 1.68
N LYS A 314 11.92 -11.26 0.89
CA LYS A 314 12.99 -10.31 1.18
C LYS A 314 12.47 -8.91 0.86
N THR A 315 12.43 -8.07 1.88
CA THR A 315 12.09 -6.63 1.81
C THR A 315 13.32 -5.80 2.20
N TYR A 316 13.23 -4.48 2.04
CA TYR A 316 14.33 -3.54 2.25
C TYR A 316 13.96 -2.42 3.22
N ASN A 317 14.96 -1.74 3.79
CA ASN A 317 14.75 -0.71 4.83
C ASN A 317 14.48 0.69 4.24
N GLY A 318 13.54 0.79 3.29
CA GLY A 318 13.29 2.04 2.57
C GLY A 318 12.69 3.15 3.43
N PHE A 319 11.88 2.83 4.44
CA PHE A 319 11.33 3.83 5.36
C PHE A 319 12.40 4.71 6.04
N LYS A 320 13.62 4.19 6.18
CA LYS A 320 14.76 4.87 6.81
C LYS A 320 15.71 5.51 5.79
N GLU A 321 15.44 5.39 4.50
CA GLU A 321 16.22 6.03 3.46
C GLU A 321 15.88 7.52 3.39
N VAL A 322 16.92 8.33 3.17
CA VAL A 322 16.85 9.79 3.04
C VAL A 322 15.85 10.43 4.04
N ASP A 323 14.78 11.07 3.57
CA ASP A 323 13.71 11.63 4.40
C ASP A 323 12.36 10.91 4.21
N ASP A 324 12.37 9.65 3.75
CA ASP A 324 11.15 8.90 3.36
C ASP A 324 10.16 8.79 4.51
N GLY A 325 10.63 8.32 5.68
CA GLY A 325 9.78 8.23 6.86
C GLY A 325 9.26 9.58 7.36
N VAL A 326 10.00 10.67 7.14
CA VAL A 326 9.53 12.04 7.48
C VAL A 326 8.36 12.42 6.58
N LEU A 327 8.50 12.22 5.26
CA LEU A 327 7.43 12.49 4.31
C LEU A 327 6.18 11.67 4.61
N LEU A 328 6.34 10.35 4.78
CA LEU A 328 5.22 9.42 4.95
C LEU A 328 4.41 9.73 6.22
N VAL A 329 5.09 10.04 7.33
CA VAL A 329 4.41 10.47 8.57
C VAL A 329 3.72 11.83 8.39
N ASN A 330 4.37 12.80 7.71
CA ASN A 330 3.76 14.10 7.44
C ASN A 330 2.50 13.98 6.54
N VAL A 331 2.51 13.07 5.56
CA VAL A 331 1.34 12.75 4.72
C VAL A 331 0.18 12.32 5.61
N VAL A 332 0.37 11.33 6.49
CA VAL A 332 -0.69 10.85 7.40
C VAL A 332 -1.19 11.98 8.33
N GLN A 333 -0.28 12.81 8.83
CA GLN A 333 -0.64 13.97 9.66
C GLN A 333 -1.45 15.03 8.92
N TRP A 334 -1.23 15.21 7.61
CA TRP A 334 -2.07 16.08 6.81
C TRP A 334 -3.42 15.41 6.50
N LEU A 335 -3.42 14.14 6.08
CA LEU A 335 -4.62 13.37 5.75
C LEU A 335 -5.63 13.33 6.90
N SER A 336 -5.17 13.22 8.16
CA SER A 336 -6.04 13.16 9.33
C SER A 336 -6.70 14.50 9.70
N LYS A 337 -6.18 15.64 9.22
CA LYS A 337 -6.72 16.97 9.52
C LYS A 337 -7.87 17.29 8.58
N LYS A 338 -9.04 17.60 9.13
CA LYS A 338 -10.20 18.03 8.34
C LYS A 338 -10.02 19.48 7.87
N GLU A 339 -10.48 19.75 6.65
CA GLU A 339 -10.41 21.06 5.99
C GLU A 339 -11.76 21.38 5.36
N ASN A 340 -12.02 22.67 5.15
CA ASN A 340 -13.32 23.13 4.64
C ASN A 340 -13.35 23.42 3.14
N TYR A 341 -12.18 23.49 2.48
CA TYR A 341 -12.12 23.64 1.03
C TYR A 341 -12.45 22.32 0.33
N ARG A 342 -13.01 22.39 -0.87
CA ARG A 342 -13.49 21.23 -1.65
C ARG A 342 -12.65 20.97 -2.89
N THR A 343 -11.97 21.99 -3.39
CA THR A 343 -11.03 21.94 -4.51
C THR A 343 -9.80 22.77 -4.17
N LEU A 344 -8.68 22.49 -4.84
CA LEU A 344 -7.41 23.16 -4.58
C LEU A 344 -7.42 24.64 -4.99
N ASP A 345 -8.26 25.03 -5.95
CA ASP A 345 -8.41 26.42 -6.39
C ASP A 345 -9.14 27.32 -5.38
N GLU A 346 -9.71 26.75 -4.32
CA GLU A 346 -10.25 27.49 -3.17
C GLU A 346 -9.17 27.85 -2.13
N VAL A 347 -7.97 27.27 -2.22
CA VAL A 347 -6.89 27.50 -1.24
C VAL A 347 -6.14 28.78 -1.59
N GLN A 348 -6.27 29.80 -0.73
CA GLN A 348 -5.66 31.11 -0.96
C GLN A 348 -4.14 31.00 -1.10
N GLY A 349 -3.60 31.50 -2.22
CA GLY A 349 -2.17 31.55 -2.49
C GLY A 349 -1.54 30.20 -2.90
N LEU A 350 -2.35 29.17 -3.11
CA LEU A 350 -1.87 27.90 -3.67
C LEU A 350 -1.68 28.04 -5.18
N GLU A 351 -0.50 27.65 -5.66
CA GLU A 351 -0.20 27.53 -7.08
C GLU A 351 -0.65 26.14 -7.56
N LEU A 352 -1.56 26.09 -8.53
CA LEU A 352 -1.98 24.82 -9.14
C LEU A 352 -0.91 24.32 -10.11
N ASP A 353 -0.75 23.00 -10.18
CA ASP A 353 0.12 22.39 -11.19
C ASP A 353 -0.52 22.47 -12.59
N PRO A 354 0.26 22.42 -13.67
CA PRO A 354 -0.31 22.14 -14.98
C PRO A 354 -0.82 20.70 -15.05
N VAL A 355 -1.69 20.42 -16.03
CA VAL A 355 -1.97 19.04 -16.45
C VAL A 355 -0.66 18.40 -16.91
N THR A 356 -0.38 17.19 -16.43
CA THR A 356 0.79 16.43 -16.87
C THR A 356 0.60 16.05 -18.35
N PRO A 357 1.58 16.34 -19.23
CA PRO A 357 1.51 15.91 -20.62
C PRO A 357 1.46 14.38 -20.74
N LEU A 358 0.40 13.86 -21.36
CA LEU A 358 0.21 12.44 -21.58
C LEU A 358 0.75 12.01 -22.94
N LEU A 359 1.33 10.82 -22.99
CA LEU A 359 1.63 10.12 -24.23
C LEU A 359 0.32 9.53 -24.80
N THR A 360 0.03 9.81 -26.06
CA THR A 360 -1.28 9.48 -26.69
C THR A 360 -1.14 8.51 -27.86
N SER A 361 0.03 7.88 -28.00
CA SER A 361 0.34 6.93 -29.06
C SER A 361 1.48 6.01 -28.63
N GLY A 362 1.73 4.95 -29.41
CA GLY A 362 2.82 4.02 -29.12
C GLY A 362 2.49 3.02 -28.01
N ALA A 363 3.53 2.33 -27.52
CA ALA A 363 3.39 1.37 -26.43
C ALA A 363 2.97 2.08 -25.14
N GLU A 364 3.50 3.28 -24.93
CA GLU A 364 3.34 4.14 -23.78
C GLU A 364 2.02 4.93 -23.76
N ASN A 365 1.07 4.65 -24.66
CA ASN A 365 -0.19 5.37 -24.71
C ASN A 365 -0.91 5.32 -23.35
N GLU A 366 -1.25 6.50 -22.82
CA GLU A 366 -1.85 6.69 -21.50
C GLU A 366 -3.35 7.00 -21.57
N ILE A 367 -3.94 7.00 -22.78
CA ILE A 367 -5.40 7.14 -22.94
C ILE A 367 -6.06 5.80 -22.56
N PRO A 368 -6.88 5.74 -21.49
CA PRO A 368 -7.33 4.48 -20.88
C PRO A 368 -7.88 3.45 -21.88
N GLU A 369 -8.80 3.87 -22.75
CA GLU A 369 -9.47 3.04 -23.74
C GLU A 369 -8.56 2.59 -24.90
N GLN A 370 -7.43 3.27 -25.07
CA GLN A 370 -6.50 3.09 -26.19
C GLN A 370 -5.13 2.57 -25.74
N THR A 371 -4.97 2.31 -24.44
CA THR A 371 -3.78 1.66 -23.91
C THR A 371 -3.60 0.29 -24.58
N ILE A 372 -2.35 -0.13 -24.72
CA ILE A 372 -2.00 -1.47 -25.17
C ILE A 372 -1.11 -2.16 -24.15
N GLU A 373 -1.16 -3.48 -24.15
CA GLU A 373 -0.28 -4.36 -23.39
C GLU A 373 1.04 -4.52 -24.17
N PRO A 374 2.16 -3.88 -23.76
CA PRO A 374 3.39 -3.85 -24.55
C PRO A 374 4.11 -5.20 -24.62
N LYS A 375 3.90 -6.04 -23.60
CA LYS A 375 4.45 -7.39 -23.45
C LYS A 375 3.35 -8.30 -22.90
N PRO A 376 3.34 -9.59 -23.25
CA PRO A 376 2.36 -10.53 -22.72
C PRO A 376 2.34 -10.59 -21.19
N GLU A 377 1.16 -10.56 -20.61
CA GLU A 377 0.93 -10.68 -19.17
C GLU A 377 0.28 -12.03 -18.76
N PRO A 378 0.57 -12.54 -17.56
CA PRO A 378 1.51 -11.99 -16.58
C PRO A 378 2.96 -12.12 -17.08
N TRP A 379 3.86 -11.31 -16.51
CA TRP A 379 5.26 -11.23 -16.94
C TRP A 379 6.04 -12.56 -16.83
N ALA A 380 5.51 -13.51 -16.06
CA ALA A 380 5.90 -14.91 -16.08
C ALA A 380 4.71 -15.81 -15.75
N ALA A 381 4.76 -17.06 -16.21
CA ALA A 381 3.75 -18.04 -15.88
C ALA A 381 3.64 -18.26 -14.34
N PRO A 382 2.41 -18.39 -13.80
CA PRO A 382 2.19 -18.85 -12.43
C PRO A 382 2.87 -20.21 -12.16
N SER A 383 3.31 -20.42 -10.92
CA SER A 383 3.87 -21.71 -10.51
C SER A 383 2.83 -22.84 -10.71
N PRO A 384 3.24 -24.06 -11.09
CA PRO A 384 2.30 -25.16 -11.29
C PRO A 384 1.41 -25.40 -10.06
N GLY A 385 0.09 -25.39 -10.25
CA GLY A 385 -0.89 -25.63 -9.19
C GLY A 385 -1.28 -24.41 -8.36
N TYR A 386 -0.56 -23.30 -8.47
CA TYR A 386 -0.89 -22.05 -7.79
C TYR A 386 -1.96 -21.27 -8.55
N LYS A 387 -2.99 -20.82 -7.83
CA LYS A 387 -4.09 -20.01 -8.33
C LYS A 387 -4.28 -18.81 -7.40
N TRP A 388 -3.92 -17.60 -7.84
CA TRP A 388 -4.00 -16.37 -7.01
C TRP A 388 -5.40 -16.09 -6.45
N TRP A 389 -6.46 -16.61 -7.09
CA TRP A 389 -7.86 -16.45 -6.70
C TRP A 389 -8.40 -17.58 -5.79
N ASP A 390 -7.58 -18.59 -5.45
CA ASP A 390 -7.97 -19.73 -4.62
C ASP A 390 -6.92 -19.98 -3.52
N PRO A 391 -7.16 -19.44 -2.30
CA PRO A 391 -6.25 -19.60 -1.17
C PRO A 391 -5.99 -21.05 -0.76
N SER A 392 -6.84 -22.01 -1.17
CA SER A 392 -6.59 -23.43 -0.88
C SER A 392 -5.32 -23.95 -1.55
N THR A 393 -4.90 -23.30 -2.65
CA THR A 393 -3.70 -23.61 -3.43
C THR A 393 -2.42 -23.00 -2.90
N PHE A 394 -2.51 -22.10 -1.91
CA PHE A 394 -1.35 -21.37 -1.41
C PHE A 394 -0.41 -22.30 -0.63
N SER A 395 0.87 -21.93 -0.61
CA SER A 395 1.90 -22.63 0.15
C SER A 395 1.80 -22.34 1.65
N SER A 396 2.15 -23.31 2.50
CA SER A 396 2.10 -23.14 3.96
C SER A 396 2.99 -22.00 4.46
N GLY A 397 2.47 -21.21 5.41
CA GLY A 397 3.11 -20.03 5.96
C GLY A 397 2.87 -18.76 5.16
N SER A 398 2.10 -18.83 4.07
CA SER A 398 1.54 -17.64 3.40
C SER A 398 0.28 -17.19 4.13
N TYR A 399 -0.12 -15.92 3.96
CA TYR A 399 -1.29 -15.37 4.64
C TYR A 399 -2.55 -16.19 4.30
N GLY A 400 -3.22 -16.70 5.34
CA GLY A 400 -4.36 -17.60 5.23
C GLY A 400 -4.02 -19.09 5.04
N LYS A 401 -2.75 -19.51 5.17
CA LYS A 401 -2.34 -20.90 4.91
C LYS A 401 -1.16 -21.46 5.71
#